data_AF-A0A0F9AAJ8-F1
#
_entry.id   AF-A0A0F9AAJ8-F1
#
_cell.length_a   1.000
_cell.length_b   1.000
_cell.length_c   1.000
_cell.angle_alpha   90.00
_cell.angle_beta   90.00
_cell.angle_gamma   90.00
#
_symmetry.space_group_name_H-M   'P 1'
#
loop_
_entity.id
_entity.type
_entity.pdbx_description
1 polymer ?
#
loop_
_entity_poly.entity_id
_entity_poly.type
_entity_poly.pdbx_seq_one_letter_code
_entity_poly.pdbx_strand_id
1 'polypeptide(L)'
;DHLQVWLCTDDWLIRKKGYYLLPYEHRKAVLESLRFVDEVVIQIDDGTQHCAQSIKTYRPDVLAKGGPYYLGIMPQEEKDALKIAGCDAVFGIGGNIKTASSTDFFQQALAMIGKQAP
;
A
#
# COMPACT_ATOMS: atom_id res chain seq x y z
N ASP A 1 3.94 -1.52 -21.12
CA ASP A 1 3.68 -0.93 -19.79
C ASP A 1 4.51 -1.71 -18.77
N HIS A 2 4.69 -1.16 -17.57
CA HIS A 2 5.44 -1.82 -16.49
C HIS A 2 4.85 -1.41 -15.14
N LEU A 3 4.23 -2.35 -14.44
CA LEU A 3 3.62 -2.16 -13.13
C LEU A 3 4.59 -2.58 -12.02
N GLN A 4 5.26 -1.59 -11.44
CA GLN A 4 6.05 -1.76 -10.21
C GLN A 4 5.17 -1.48 -8.99
N VAL A 5 5.07 -2.45 -8.07
CA VAL A 5 4.32 -2.32 -6.81
C VAL A 5 5.28 -2.05 -5.66
N TRP A 6 5.04 -0.96 -4.93
CA TRP A 6 5.82 -0.61 -3.74
C TRP A 6 5.20 -1.23 -2.50
N LEU A 7 5.87 -2.21 -1.91
CA LEU A 7 5.39 -2.94 -0.75
C LEU A 7 6.04 -2.44 0.53
N CYS A 8 5.21 -2.02 1.49
CA CYS A 8 5.69 -1.60 2.81
C CYS A 8 6.30 -2.78 3.59
N THR A 9 7.35 -2.51 4.36
CA THR A 9 8.01 -3.48 5.27
C THR A 9 7.12 -3.84 6.46
N ASP A 10 7.50 -4.89 7.17
CA ASP A 10 6.82 -5.31 8.41
C ASP A 10 6.91 -4.24 9.50
N ASP A 11 8.08 -3.62 9.68
CA ASP A 11 8.29 -2.53 10.64
C ASP A 11 7.43 -1.30 10.32
N TRP A 12 7.31 -0.95 9.04
CA TRP A 12 6.43 0.15 8.63
C TRP A 12 4.97 -0.11 9.01
N LEU A 13 4.50 -1.36 8.81
CA LEU A 13 3.15 -1.77 9.19
C LEU A 13 2.95 -1.76 10.71
N ILE A 14 3.95 -2.20 11.48
CA ILE A 14 3.92 -2.12 12.95
C ILE A 14 3.78 -0.67 13.41
N ARG A 15 4.60 0.25 12.89
CA ARG A 15 4.49 1.67 13.28
C ARG A 15 3.14 2.28 12.90
N LYS A 16 2.55 1.87 11.78
CA LYS A 16 1.26 2.38 11.30
C LYS A 16 0.04 1.82 12.05
N LYS A 17 0.04 0.50 12.29
CA LYS A 17 -1.16 -0.27 12.68
C LYS A 17 -0.98 -1.05 13.98
N GLY A 18 0.24 -1.16 14.50
CA GLY A 18 0.59 -1.99 15.65
C GLY A 18 0.82 -3.46 15.33
N TYR A 19 0.60 -3.91 14.09
CA TYR A 19 0.79 -5.30 13.67
C TYR A 19 0.90 -5.44 12.14
N TYR A 20 1.37 -6.61 11.69
CA TYR A 20 1.20 -7.11 10.33
C TYR A 20 0.56 -8.50 10.39
N LEU A 21 -0.33 -8.82 9.43
CA LEU A 21 -1.02 -10.12 9.41
C LEU A 21 -0.16 -11.22 8.75
N LEU A 22 0.59 -10.85 7.71
CA LEU A 22 1.48 -11.72 6.96
C LEU A 22 2.85 -11.04 6.85
N PRO A 23 3.97 -11.78 7.03
CA PRO A 23 5.32 -11.23 6.85
C PRO A 23 5.53 -10.66 5.45
N TYR A 24 6.51 -9.77 5.31
CA TYR A 24 6.86 -9.11 4.05
C TYR A 24 7.02 -10.10 2.90
N GLU A 25 7.80 -11.17 3.09
CA GLU A 25 8.08 -12.18 2.07
C GLU A 25 6.81 -12.87 1.55
N HIS A 26 5.85 -13.15 2.44
CA HIS A 26 4.59 -13.78 2.04
C HIS A 26 3.70 -12.80 1.26
N ARG A 27 3.66 -11.53 1.70
CA ARG A 27 2.92 -10.48 0.99
C ARG A 27 3.52 -10.22 -0.40
N LYS A 28 4.85 -10.24 -0.50
CA LYS A 28 5.59 -10.10 -1.74
C LYS A 28 5.25 -11.24 -2.71
N ALA A 29 5.35 -12.49 -2.25
CA ALA A 29 5.00 -13.66 -3.08
C ALA A 29 3.56 -13.62 -3.62
N VAL A 30 2.60 -13.17 -2.80
CA VAL A 30 1.21 -13.00 -3.25
C VAL A 30 1.10 -11.97 -4.37
N LEU A 31 1.77 -10.82 -4.23
CA LEU A 31 1.73 -9.76 -5.26
C LEU A 31 2.46 -10.18 -6.54
N GLU A 32 3.62 -10.83 -6.43
CA GLU A 32 4.37 -11.36 -7.58
C GLU A 32 3.62 -12.48 -8.32
N SER A 33 2.67 -13.16 -7.67
CA SER A 33 1.82 -14.15 -8.33
C SER A 33 0.73 -13.54 -9.23
N LEU A 34 0.49 -12.22 -9.15
CA LEU A 34 -0.51 -11.54 -9.95
C LEU A 34 0.04 -11.29 -11.36
N ARG A 35 -0.63 -11.84 -12.38
CA ARG A 35 -0.22 -11.77 -13.79
C ARG A 35 0.03 -10.37 -14.38
N PHE A 36 -0.41 -9.32 -13.69
CA PHE A 36 -0.33 -7.93 -14.14
C PHE A 36 0.75 -7.13 -13.40
N VAL A 37 1.40 -7.73 -12.40
CA VAL A 37 2.48 -7.10 -11.63
C VAL A 37 3.80 -7.54 -12.24
N ASP A 38 4.59 -6.59 -12.73
CA ASP A 38 5.88 -6.87 -13.35
C ASP A 38 6.99 -6.96 -12.29
N GLU A 39 6.90 -6.16 -11.22
CA GLU A 39 7.91 -6.12 -10.17
C GLU A 39 7.32 -5.71 -8.82
N VAL A 40 7.78 -6.33 -7.73
CA VAL A 40 7.49 -5.89 -6.36
C VAL A 40 8.77 -5.45 -5.66
N VAL A 41 8.85 -4.15 -5.36
CA VAL A 41 9.98 -3.53 -4.68
C VAL A 41 9.58 -3.07 -3.28
N ILE A 42 10.57 -2.82 -2.43
CA ILE A 42 10.34 -2.25 -1.10
C ILE A 42 9.90 -0.79 -1.27
N GLN A 43 8.82 -0.39 -0.59
CA GLN A 43 8.56 1.03 -0.39
C GLN A 43 9.66 1.58 0.54
N ILE A 44 10.40 2.58 0.06
CA ILE A 44 11.46 3.21 0.83
C ILE A 44 10.86 3.84 2.08
N ASP A 45 11.33 3.35 3.22
CA ASP A 45 10.90 3.74 4.55
C ASP A 45 11.88 4.77 5.11
N ASP A 46 11.44 6.03 5.17
CA ASP A 46 12.17 7.15 5.79
C ASP A 46 11.66 7.46 7.21
N GLY A 47 10.94 6.51 7.83
CA GLY A 47 10.30 6.68 9.14
C GLY A 47 8.94 7.38 9.09
N THR A 48 8.54 7.92 7.93
CA THR A 48 7.24 8.57 7.76
C THR A 48 6.14 7.57 7.35
N GLN A 49 4.91 8.07 7.19
CA GLN A 49 3.73 7.29 6.81
C GLN A 49 3.24 7.59 5.38
N HIS A 50 4.12 8.14 4.54
CA HIS A 50 3.88 8.46 3.13
C HIS A 50 4.96 7.86 2.22
N CYS A 51 4.77 7.88 0.90
CA CYS A 51 5.70 7.28 -0.08
C CYS A 51 6.58 8.29 -0.83
N ALA A 52 6.69 9.54 -0.36
CA ALA A 52 7.43 10.61 -1.05
C ALA A 52 8.86 10.23 -1.45
N GLN A 53 9.59 9.52 -0.57
CA GLN A 53 10.95 9.08 -0.88
C GLN A 53 10.98 8.02 -1.99
N SER A 54 10.00 7.13 -2.03
CA SER A 54 9.86 6.13 -3.11
C SER A 54 9.61 6.82 -4.46
N ILE A 55 8.78 7.86 -4.50
CA ILE A 55 8.53 8.66 -5.71
C ILE A 55 9.84 9.29 -6.22
N LYS A 56 10.62 9.89 -5.32
CA LYS A 56 11.89 10.55 -5.68
C LYS A 56 12.93 9.56 -6.20
N THR A 57 12.98 8.35 -5.63
CA THR A 57 13.97 7.34 -5.99
C THR A 57 13.59 6.54 -7.22
N TYR A 58 12.37 6.00 -7.28
CA TYR A 58 11.93 5.16 -8.40
C TYR A 58 11.46 5.96 -9.61
N ARG A 59 11.07 7.22 -9.42
CA ARG A 59 10.64 8.15 -10.49
C ARG A 59 9.64 7.53 -11.48
N PRO A 60 8.48 7.04 -11.03
CA PRO A 60 7.49 6.48 -11.94
C PRO A 60 6.95 7.57 -12.88
N ASP A 61 6.52 7.19 -14.09
CA ASP A 61 5.79 8.10 -14.98
C ASP A 61 4.42 8.44 -14.38
N VAL A 62 3.77 7.45 -13.78
CA VAL A 62 2.45 7.57 -13.14
C VAL A 62 2.43 6.88 -11.77
N LEU A 63 2.05 7.62 -10.74
CA LEU A 63 1.71 7.09 -9.42
C LEU A 63 0.23 6.69 -9.37
N ALA A 64 -0.03 5.39 -9.26
CA ALA A 64 -1.38 4.87 -9.11
C ALA A 64 -1.76 4.71 -7.62
N LYS A 65 -2.90 5.30 -7.20
CA LYS A 65 -3.46 5.12 -5.86
C LYS A 65 -4.92 4.69 -5.94
N GLY A 66 -5.27 3.61 -5.27
CA GLY A 66 -6.64 3.13 -5.16
C GLY A 66 -7.40 3.72 -3.97
N GLY A 67 -8.61 3.22 -3.73
CA GLY A 67 -9.40 3.58 -2.56
C GLY A 67 -9.80 5.06 -2.51
N PRO A 68 -10.01 5.64 -1.32
CA PRO A 68 -10.57 6.99 -1.19
C PRO A 68 -9.56 8.10 -1.49
N TYR A 69 -8.35 7.79 -1.94
CA TYR A 69 -7.32 8.79 -2.21
C TYR A 69 -7.72 9.69 -3.37
N TYR A 70 -7.49 11.00 -3.19
CA TYR A 70 -7.54 12.02 -4.24
C TYR A 70 -6.58 13.15 -3.85
N LEU A 71 -6.34 14.10 -4.75
CA LEU A 71 -5.38 15.20 -4.53
C LEU A 71 -5.63 15.99 -3.24
N GLY A 72 -6.88 16.12 -2.79
CA GLY A 72 -7.20 16.86 -1.56
C GLY A 72 -6.73 16.18 -0.27
N ILE A 73 -6.56 14.85 -0.26
CA ILE A 73 -6.16 14.08 0.94
C ILE A 73 -4.79 13.42 0.84
N MET A 74 -4.14 13.50 -0.33
CA MET A 74 -2.76 13.09 -0.48
C MET A 74 -1.85 13.94 0.42
N PRO A 75 -0.86 13.35 1.12
CA PRO A 75 0.13 14.10 1.89
C PRO A 75 0.86 15.14 1.03
N GLN A 76 1.20 16.30 1.60
CA GLN A 76 1.84 17.38 0.84
C GLN A 76 3.22 16.95 0.33
N GLU A 77 3.93 16.13 1.10
CA GLU A 77 5.24 15.59 0.76
C GLU A 77 5.20 14.71 -0.49
N GLU A 78 4.11 13.94 -0.68
CA GLU A 78 3.90 13.15 -1.91
C GLU A 78 3.64 14.08 -3.10
N LYS A 79 2.83 15.13 -2.94
CA LYS A 79 2.57 16.11 -4.01
C LYS A 79 3.84 16.83 -4.45
N ASP A 80 4.65 17.24 -3.49
CA ASP A 80 5.92 17.90 -3.77
C ASP A 80 6.89 16.94 -4.47
N ALA A 81 6.94 15.68 -4.04
CA ALA A 81 7.73 14.65 -4.70
C ALA A 81 7.29 14.38 -6.14
N LEU A 82 5.97 14.32 -6.41
CA LEU A 82 5.43 14.18 -7.77
C LEU A 82 5.87 15.35 -8.66
N LYS A 83 5.75 16.58 -8.17
CA LYS A 83 6.18 17.78 -8.89
C LYS A 83 7.68 17.76 -9.22
N ILE A 84 8.52 17.36 -8.27
CA ILE A 84 9.97 17.24 -8.46
C ILE A 84 10.31 16.11 -9.43
N ALA A 85 9.60 15.00 -9.36
CA ALA A 85 9.81 13.84 -10.21
C ALA A 85 9.26 14.04 -11.64
N GLY A 86 8.36 15.01 -11.86
CA GLY A 86 7.62 15.13 -13.11
C GLY A 86 6.66 13.96 -13.33
N CYS A 87 6.09 13.43 -12.24
CA CYS A 87 5.24 12.25 -12.21
C CYS A 87 3.77 12.65 -12.11
N ASP A 88 2.91 12.02 -12.91
CA ASP A 88 1.46 12.17 -12.81
C ASP A 88 0.89 11.27 -11.70
N ALA A 89 -0.24 11.66 -11.11
CA ALA A 89 -0.95 10.80 -10.15
C ALA A 89 -2.36 10.47 -10.63
N VAL A 90 -2.69 9.18 -10.62
CA VAL A 90 -4.03 8.67 -10.92
C VAL A 90 -4.64 8.05 -9.67
N PHE A 91 -5.93 8.32 -9.48
CA PHE A 91 -6.67 7.98 -8.27
C PHE A 91 -7.85 7.06 -8.58
N GLY A 92 -8.39 6.40 -7.57
CA GLY A 92 -9.57 5.54 -7.72
C GLY A 92 -9.30 4.23 -8.44
N ILE A 93 -8.04 3.82 -8.57
CA ILE A 93 -7.66 2.55 -9.18
C ILE A 93 -8.21 1.40 -8.33
N GLY A 94 -9.03 0.53 -8.94
CA GLY A 94 -9.73 -0.54 -8.22
C GLY A 94 -10.95 -0.07 -7.40
N GLY A 95 -11.38 1.19 -7.57
CA GLY A 95 -12.55 1.77 -6.94
C GLY A 95 -12.23 2.79 -5.84
N ASN A 96 -13.18 3.70 -5.59
CA ASN A 96 -13.03 4.80 -4.62
C ASN A 96 -13.39 4.42 -3.18
N ILE A 97 -14.00 3.25 -2.99
CA ILE A 97 -14.49 2.79 -1.69
C ILE A 97 -13.72 1.54 -1.31
N LYS A 98 -13.15 1.55 -0.11
CA LYS A 98 -12.55 0.38 0.49
C LYS A 98 -13.66 -0.54 0.99
N THR A 99 -14.00 -1.56 0.20
CA THR A 99 -15.11 -2.49 0.50
C THR A 99 -14.80 -3.46 1.65
N ALA A 100 -13.54 -3.88 1.78
CA ALA A 100 -13.06 -4.73 2.87
C ALA A 100 -11.53 -4.63 3.02
N SER A 101 -11.00 -5.21 4.10
CA SER A 101 -9.58 -5.46 4.29
C SER A 101 -9.29 -6.73 5.06
N SER A 102 -8.03 -7.15 5.00
CA SER A 102 -7.50 -8.27 5.79
C SER A 102 -7.78 -8.14 7.28
N THR A 103 -7.72 -6.93 7.84
CA THR A 103 -8.12 -6.64 9.23
C THR A 103 -9.59 -7.00 9.48
N ASP A 104 -10.49 -6.59 8.58
CA ASP A 104 -11.93 -6.84 8.72
C ASP A 104 -12.23 -8.33 8.71
N PHE A 105 -11.62 -9.07 7.77
CA PHE A 105 -11.75 -10.52 7.69
C PHE A 105 -11.16 -11.23 8.91
N PHE A 106 -10.00 -10.76 9.40
CA PHE A 106 -9.37 -11.35 10.58
C PHE A 106 -10.22 -11.14 11.85
N GLN A 107 -10.78 -9.95 12.04
CA GLN A 107 -11.68 -9.68 13.16
C GLN A 107 -12.98 -10.50 13.06
N GLN A 108 -13.53 -10.68 11.87
CA GLN A 108 -14.68 -11.57 11.66
C GLN A 108 -14.35 -13.02 12.04
N ALA A 109 -13.18 -13.52 11.63
CA ALA A 109 -12.72 -14.86 11.99
C ALA A 109 -12.55 -15.02 13.51
N LEU A 110 -11.91 -14.05 14.18
CA LEU A 110 -11.75 -14.06 15.65
C LEU A 110 -13.10 -14.06 16.36
N ALA A 111 -14.06 -13.24 15.91
CA ALA A 111 -15.39 -13.18 16.49
C ALA A 111 -16.16 -14.50 16.33
N MET A 112 -15.97 -15.22 15.22
CA MET A 112 -16.57 -16.54 15.01
C MET A 112 -15.94 -17.59 15.92
N ILE A 113 -14.62 -17.62 16.04
CA ILE A 113 -13.89 -18.56 16.90
C ILE A 113 -14.22 -18.32 18.37
N GLY A 114 -14.24 -17.05 18.81
CA GLY A 114 -14.55 -16.69 20.20
C GLY A 114 -15.97 -17.07 20.63
N LYS A 115 -16.94 -17.11 19.71
CA LYS A 115 -18.31 -17.61 19.97
C LYS A 115 -18.39 -19.13 20.11
N GLN A 116 -17.39 -19.86 19.63
CA GLN A 116 -17.29 -21.32 19.72
C GLN A 116 -16.44 -21.78 20.92
N ALA A 117 -15.83 -20.86 21.66
CA ALA A 117 -15.16 -21.17 22.91
C ALA A 117 -16.21 -21.61 23.96
N PRO A 118 -15.97 -22.72 24.69
CA PRO A 118 -16.92 -23.29 25.65
C PRO A 118 -17.23 -22.35 26.83
#